data_AF-A0A9E5ICJ6-F1
#
_entry.id   AF-A0A9E5ICJ6-F1
#
_cell.length_a   1.000
_cell.length_b   1.000
_cell.length_c   1.000
_cell.angle_alpha   90.00
_cell.angle_beta   90.00
_cell.angle_gamma   90.00
#
_symmetry.space_group_name_H-M   'P 1'
#
loop_
_entity.id
_entity.type
_entity.pdbx_description
1 polymer ?
#
loop_
_entity_poly.entity_id
_entity_poly.type
_entity_poly.pdbx_seq_one_letter_code
_entity_poly.pdbx_strand_id
1 'polypeptide(L)'
;MKSLLATLLLCSASLAFAHCPNATVCEMKAVDSMMTDTKLQGDQLEKIKTMRAEGQKLYDEGRESEALKLLKEARKMLKDAAS
;
A
#
# COMPACT_ATOMS: atom_id res chain seq x y z
N MET A 1 8.96 -1.80 47.27
CA MET A 1 10.05 -1.13 46.51
C MET A 1 10.22 -1.86 45.18
N LYS A 2 9.76 -1.23 44.09
CA LYS A 2 10.20 -1.34 42.68
C LYS A 2 10.81 -2.70 42.28
N SER A 3 10.13 -3.59 41.55
CA SER A 3 9.67 -3.34 40.19
C SER A 3 8.68 -4.45 39.77
N LEU A 4 7.38 -4.16 39.83
CA LEU A 4 6.32 -5.05 39.32
C LEU A 4 5.52 -4.40 38.17
N LEU A 5 6.01 -3.30 37.60
CA LEU A 5 5.38 -2.64 36.45
C LEU A 5 6.48 -2.08 35.55
N ALA A 6 6.72 -2.71 34.40
CA ALA A 6 7.15 -2.07 33.15
C ALA A 6 7.82 -3.09 32.19
N THR A 7 7.08 -4.08 31.71
CA THR A 7 7.43 -4.73 30.44
C THR A 7 6.15 -5.21 29.76
N LEU A 8 5.14 -4.33 29.80
CA LEU A 8 4.09 -4.27 28.81
C LEU A 8 4.66 -3.44 27.64
N LEU A 9 4.39 -3.87 26.40
CA LEU A 9 4.75 -3.20 25.14
C LEU A 9 6.25 -3.21 24.77
N LEU A 10 6.71 -4.32 24.18
CA LEU A 10 7.54 -4.17 22.99
C LEU A 10 7.03 -5.10 21.87
N CYS A 11 6.33 -4.45 20.96
CA CYS A 11 6.36 -4.71 19.52
C CYS A 11 5.76 -6.04 19.05
N SER A 12 4.43 -6.11 19.17
CA SER A 12 3.56 -6.63 18.11
C SER A 12 3.81 -5.88 16.79
N ALA A 13 4.89 -6.22 16.09
CA ALA A 13 5.16 -5.79 14.72
C ALA A 13 5.73 -6.95 13.90
N SER A 14 5.31 -8.18 14.17
CA SER A 14 5.33 -9.22 13.15
C SER A 14 4.15 -8.97 12.22
N LEU A 15 4.25 -7.92 11.39
CA LEU A 15 3.46 -7.82 10.16
C LEU A 15 3.93 -8.98 9.27
N ALA A 16 3.36 -10.15 9.54
CA ALA A 16 3.45 -11.33 8.72
C ALA A 16 2.71 -11.07 7.40
N PHE A 17 3.26 -10.19 6.56
CA PHE A 17 3.03 -10.21 5.12
C PHE A 17 4.10 -11.12 4.54
N ALA A 18 3.84 -12.43 4.56
CA ALA A 18 4.80 -13.48 4.24
C ALA A 18 5.33 -13.48 2.77
N HIS A 19 5.14 -12.42 1.98
CA HIS A 19 5.64 -12.36 0.61
C HIS A 19 5.76 -10.94 0.01
N CYS A 20 6.20 -9.94 0.80
CA CYS A 20 6.50 -8.61 0.28
C CYS A 20 7.74 -8.00 0.95
N PRO A 21 8.70 -7.45 0.18
CA PRO A 21 9.94 -6.88 0.72
C PRO A 21 9.71 -5.61 1.56
N ASN A 22 8.63 -4.87 1.28
CA ASN A 22 8.16 -3.73 2.07
C ASN A 22 6.66 -3.47 1.82
N ALA A 23 6.07 -2.62 2.67
CA ALA A 23 4.65 -2.28 2.60
C ALA A 23 4.27 -1.59 1.28
N THR A 24 5.19 -0.80 0.71
CA THR A 24 4.97 -0.04 -0.53
C THR A 24 4.82 -0.96 -1.73
N VAL A 25 5.75 -1.89 -1.91
CA VAL A 25 5.74 -2.93 -2.96
C VAL A 25 4.52 -3.84 -2.80
N CYS A 26 4.08 -4.09 -1.57
CA CYS A 26 2.86 -4.85 -1.33
C CYS A 26 1.60 -4.11 -1.79
N GLU A 27 1.50 -2.80 -1.52
CA GLU A 27 0.40 -1.97 -2.04
C GLU A 27 0.47 -1.83 -3.57
N MET A 28 1.65 -1.68 -4.16
CA MET A 28 1.81 -1.67 -5.62
C MET A 28 1.24 -2.94 -6.25
N LYS A 29 1.59 -4.10 -5.69
CA LYS A 29 1.09 -5.39 -6.15
C LYS A 29 -0.41 -5.55 -5.92
N ALA A 30 -0.94 -5.05 -4.80
CA ALA A 30 -2.37 -5.07 -4.53
C ALA A 30 -3.14 -4.23 -5.57
N VAL A 31 -2.66 -3.01 -5.87
CA VAL A 31 -3.24 -2.14 -6.90
C VAL A 31 -3.18 -2.83 -8.28
N ASP A 32 -2.05 -3.44 -8.63
CA ASP A 32 -1.87 -4.18 -9.90
C ASP A 32 -2.82 -5.38 -10.05
N SER A 33 -2.95 -6.16 -8.98
CA SER A 33 -3.87 -7.29 -8.94
C SER A 33 -5.32 -6.82 -9.06
N MET A 34 -5.69 -5.75 -8.35
CA MET A 34 -7.04 -5.18 -8.41
C MET A 34 -7.33 -4.55 -9.78
N MET A 35 -6.35 -3.92 -10.43
CA MET A 35 -6.49 -3.40 -11.81
C MET A 35 -6.76 -4.53 -12.80
N THR A 36 -6.17 -5.70 -12.57
CA THR A 36 -6.36 -6.88 -13.43
C THR A 36 -7.67 -7.60 -13.15
N ASP A 37 -8.06 -7.69 -11.89
CA ASP A 37 -9.29 -8.35 -11.43
C ASP A 37 -10.54 -7.51 -11.73
N THR A 38 -10.40 -6.19 -11.67
CA THR A 38 -11.52 -5.28 -11.87
C THR A 38 -11.76 -5.02 -13.36
N LYS A 39 -13.00 -5.26 -13.80
CA LYS A 39 -13.47 -4.96 -15.16
C LYS A 39 -13.71 -3.46 -15.41
N LEU A 40 -12.96 -2.60 -14.73
CA LEU A 40 -13.04 -1.15 -14.85
C LEU A 40 -12.45 -0.72 -16.19
N GLN A 41 -13.21 0.07 -16.95
CA GLN A 41 -12.76 0.67 -18.21
C GLN A 41 -13.11 2.15 -18.20
N GLY A 42 -12.16 3.02 -18.53
CA GLY A 42 -12.35 4.47 -18.60
C GLY A 42 -11.27 5.28 -17.85
N ASP A 43 -11.54 6.58 -17.69
CA ASP A 43 -10.61 7.57 -17.08
C ASP A 43 -10.08 7.17 -15.69
N GLN A 44 -10.88 6.47 -14.89
CA GLN A 44 -10.46 6.05 -13.55
C GLN A 44 -9.32 5.03 -13.61
N LEU A 45 -9.35 4.09 -14.56
CA LEU A 45 -8.28 3.10 -14.72
C LEU A 45 -6.98 3.78 -15.17
N GLU A 46 -7.05 4.71 -16.11
CA GLU A 46 -5.88 5.47 -16.57
C GLU A 46 -5.26 6.32 -15.45
N LYS A 47 -6.10 6.94 -14.61
CA LYS A 47 -5.65 7.67 -13.42
C LYS A 47 -4.96 6.74 -12.42
N ILE A 48 -5.50 5.55 -12.19
CA ILE A 48 -4.92 4.56 -11.28
C ILE A 48 -3.60 4.00 -11.82
N LYS A 49 -3.50 3.74 -13.13
CA LYS A 49 -2.22 3.35 -13.77
C LYS A 49 -1.16 4.44 -13.61
N THR A 50 -1.55 5.70 -13.78
CA THR A 50 -0.66 6.85 -13.57
C THR A 50 -0.19 6.91 -12.12
N MET A 51 -1.11 6.79 -11.15
CA MET A 51 -0.74 6.75 -9.72
C MET A 51 0.15 5.55 -9.37
N ARG A 52 -0.02 4.40 -10.03
CA ARG A 52 0.85 3.22 -9.85
C ARG A 52 2.26 3.47 -10.40
N ALA A 53 2.38 4.16 -11.53
CA ALA A 53 3.67 4.56 -12.09
C ALA A 53 4.37 5.64 -11.25
N GLU A 54 3.63 6.63 -10.76
CA GLU A 54 4.15 7.65 -9.84
C GLU A 54 4.57 7.06 -8.49
N GLY A 55 3.79 6.11 -7.95
CA GLY A 55 4.14 5.38 -6.74
C GLY A 55 5.47 4.62 -6.89
N GLN A 56 5.74 4.08 -8.08
CA GLN A 56 7.03 3.45 -8.39
C GLN A 56 8.17 4.47 -8.41
N LYS A 57 7.99 5.61 -9.07
CA LYS A 57 9.00 6.68 -9.07
C LYS A 57 9.31 7.18 -7.66
N LEU A 58 8.28 7.44 -6.85
CA LEU A 58 8.45 7.86 -5.46
C LEU A 58 9.17 6.80 -4.63
N TYR A 59 8.91 5.52 -4.88
CA TYR A 59 9.62 4.42 -4.23
C TYR A 59 11.09 4.37 -4.67
N ASP A 60 11.39 4.52 -5.96
CA ASP A 60 12.76 4.55 -6.50
C ASP A 60 13.54 5.79 -6.00
N GLU A 61 12.86 6.90 -5.74
CA GLU A 61 13.40 8.12 -5.11
C GLU A 61 13.63 7.96 -3.59
N GLY A 62 13.26 6.82 -2.99
CA GLY A 62 13.35 6.59 -1.54
C GLY A 62 12.25 7.28 -0.73
N ARG A 63 11.22 7.85 -1.38
CA ARG A 63 10.04 8.47 -0.75
C ARG A 63 8.93 7.44 -0.52
N GLU A 64 9.26 6.36 0.18
CA GLU A 64 8.35 5.23 0.40
C GLU A 64 7.04 5.61 1.08
N SER A 65 7.07 6.56 2.02
CA SER A 65 5.87 7.03 2.74
C SER A 65 4.88 7.76 1.84
N GLU A 66 5.38 8.52 0.87
CA GLU A 66 4.56 9.25 -0.10
C GLU A 66 4.03 8.31 -1.18
N ALA A 67 4.89 7.40 -1.66
CA ALA A 67 4.49 6.31 -2.55
C ALA A 67 3.34 5.49 -1.93
N LEU A 68 3.45 5.13 -0.65
CA LEU A 68 2.45 4.33 0.04
C LEU A 68 1.11 5.05 0.21
N LYS A 69 1.12 6.37 0.46
CA LYS A 69 -0.12 7.17 0.47
C LYS A 69 -0.78 7.22 -0.90
N LEU A 70 0.01 7.49 -1.95
CA LEU A 70 -0.48 7.58 -3.32
C LEU A 70 -1.10 6.24 -3.78
N LEU A 71 -0.42 5.13 -3.49
CA LEU A 71 -0.90 3.78 -3.83
C LEU A 71 -2.16 3.40 -3.03
N LYS A 72 -2.27 3.81 -1.76
CA LYS A 72 -3.51 3.63 -0.98
C LYS A 72 -4.68 4.41 -1.54
N GLU A 73 -4.47 5.64 -1.97
CA GLU A 73 -5.50 6.42 -2.67
C GLU A 73 -5.91 5.74 -3.98
N ALA A 74 -4.94 5.31 -4.79
CA ALA A 74 -5.21 4.59 -6.03
C ALA A 74 -6.05 3.33 -5.79
N ARG A 75 -5.69 2.54 -4.78
CA ARG A 75 -6.43 1.34 -4.36
C ARG A 75 -7.85 1.67 -3.91
N LYS A 76 -8.02 2.75 -3.16
CA LYS A 76 -9.34 3.19 -2.69
C LYS A 76 -10.22 3.61 -3.87
N MET A 77 -9.69 4.42 -4.80
CA MET A 77 -10.40 4.76 -6.04
C MET A 77 -10.81 3.53 -6.82
N LEU A 78 -9.92 2.51 -6.88
CA LEU A 78 -10.21 1.25 -7.54
C LEU A 78 -11.37 0.50 -6.86
N LYS A 79 -11.37 0.44 -5.52
CA LYS A 79 -12.45 -0.17 -4.75
C LYS A 79 -13.78 0.58 -4.92
N ASP A 80 -13.74 1.90 -4.85
CA ASP A 80 -14.93 2.76 -5.01
C ASP A 80 -15.50 2.64 -6.43
N ALA A 81 -14.65 2.48 -7.44
CA ALA A 81 -15.06 2.30 -8.83
C ALA A 81 -15.50 0.87 -9.17
N ALA A 82 -15.04 -0.13 -8.40
CA ALA A 82 -15.48 -1.53 -8.53
C ALA A 82 -16.80 -1.83 -7.77
N SER A 83 -17.30 -0.86 -6.99
CA SER A 83 -18.55 -0.96 -6.22
C SER A 83 -19.76 -0.53 -7.04
#